data_AF-A0A7S0ASH8-F1
#
_entry.id   AF-A0A7S0ASH8-F1
#
_cell.length_a   1.000
_cell.length_b   1.000
_cell.length_c   1.000
_cell.angle_alpha   90.00
_cell.angle_beta   90.00
_cell.angle_gamma   90.00
#
_symmetry.space_group_name_H-M   'P 1'
#
loop_
_entity.id
_entity.type
_entity.pdbx_description
1 polymer ?
#
loop_
_entity_poly.entity_id
_entity_poly.type
_entity_poly.pdbx_seq_one_letter_code
_entity_poly.pdbx_strand_id
1 'polypeptide(L)'
;MFYPKFAPLIAALLLFFGDLVAVSASSPVAPRKSPARRRSTISTRRTLHSSKLKSTRSINSGAPFIARGGGPVATSASITASKTISISTQTAVLCGCALAFNSGFINGACLSGILSSDSTKQAAAAVTGAWTNSALGVASGNYDQAKFNAKCLGSYFSGSLVASLINPNPVPFEVGGADKVSPAFLIGSLLMYASSSVAKKSGGSDTSFIYLAAVACGIQNSITSVLTQNLVRSAHFSGITSDIGTFLGQALRGNKQNVEKLRVFTLLAASFWIGGLVSFSATTTYASSTLLFSSALFLAFAIGGLVVAC
;
A
#
# COMPACT_ATOMS: atom_id res chain seq x y z
N MET A 1 -8.40 4.95 -27.58
CA MET A 1 -7.47 4.31 -28.55
C MET A 1 -5.98 4.50 -28.19
N PHE A 2 -5.58 4.41 -26.90
CA PHE A 2 -4.21 4.71 -26.43
C PHE A 2 -3.49 3.53 -25.74
N TYR A 3 -4.22 2.46 -25.39
CA TYR A 3 -3.66 1.23 -24.78
C TYR A 3 -2.62 0.45 -25.61
N PRO A 4 -2.63 0.40 -26.97
CA PRO A 4 -1.72 -0.50 -27.68
C PRO A 4 -0.24 -0.09 -27.59
N LYS A 5 0.08 1.19 -27.31
CA LYS A 5 1.47 1.66 -27.27
C LYS A 5 2.28 1.12 -26.08
N PHE A 6 1.63 0.83 -24.96
CA PHE A 6 2.30 0.37 -23.74
C PHE A 6 2.11 -1.13 -23.45
N ALA A 7 1.22 -1.81 -24.18
CA ALA A 7 1.02 -3.25 -24.10
C ALA A 7 2.32 -4.07 -24.19
N PRO A 8 3.26 -3.82 -25.14
CA PRO A 8 4.50 -4.59 -25.21
C PRO A 8 5.42 -4.34 -24.01
N LEU A 9 5.44 -3.13 -23.45
CA LEU A 9 6.25 -2.80 -22.28
C LEU A 9 5.71 -3.49 -21.02
N ILE A 10 4.38 -3.52 -20.85
CA ILE A 10 3.73 -4.23 -19.73
C ILE A 10 3.99 -5.73 -19.84
N ALA A 11 3.84 -6.32 -21.03
CA ALA A 11 4.12 -7.73 -21.27
C ALA A 11 5.60 -8.07 -20.99
N ALA A 12 6.53 -7.25 -21.47
CA ALA A 12 7.96 -7.43 -21.23
C ALA A 12 8.32 -7.33 -19.74
N LEU A 13 7.70 -6.42 -18.99
CA LEU A 13 7.91 -6.31 -17.54
C LEU A 13 7.38 -7.54 -16.80
N LEU A 14 6.19 -8.03 -17.15
CA LEU A 14 5.64 -9.24 -16.54
C LEU A 14 6.52 -10.48 -16.80
N LEU A 15 7.07 -10.60 -18.01
CA LEU A 15 8.03 -11.66 -18.35
C LEU A 15 9.35 -11.50 -17.59
N PHE A 16 9.93 -10.30 -17.59
CA PHE A 16 11.18 -10.00 -16.89
C PHE A 16 11.08 -10.31 -15.39
N PHE A 17 9.98 -9.94 -14.74
CA PHE A 17 9.77 -10.25 -13.33
C PHE A 17 9.50 -11.75 -13.10
N GLY A 18 8.86 -12.44 -14.05
CA GLY A 18 8.69 -13.90 -14.02
C GLY A 18 10.03 -14.63 -13.95
N ASP A 19 10.97 -14.25 -14.80
CA ASP A 19 12.32 -14.84 -14.82
C ASP A 19 13.11 -14.51 -13.54
N LEU A 20 13.00 -13.28 -13.04
CA LEU A 20 13.68 -12.84 -11.81
C LEU A 20 13.23 -13.65 -10.58
N VAL A 21 11.95 -13.98 -10.51
CA VAL A 21 11.38 -14.78 -9.41
C VAL A 21 11.67 -16.26 -9.57
N ALA A 22 11.72 -16.78 -10.80
CA ALA A 22 12.14 -18.16 -11.07
C ALA A 22 13.58 -18.41 -10.59
N VAL A 23 14.48 -17.45 -10.75
CA VAL A 23 15.84 -17.48 -10.18
C VAL A 23 15.80 -17.47 -8.64
N SER A 24 14.83 -16.80 -8.03
CA SER A 24 14.65 -16.75 -6.57
C SER A 24 13.95 -17.98 -5.98
N ALA A 25 13.30 -18.83 -6.79
CA ALA A 25 12.43 -19.92 -6.35
C ALA A 25 13.17 -21.16 -5.77
N SER A 26 14.49 -21.11 -5.64
CA SER A 26 15.29 -22.20 -5.08
C SER A 26 15.22 -22.35 -3.54
N SER A 27 14.40 -21.58 -2.82
CA SER A 27 14.23 -21.74 -1.37
C SER A 27 12.85 -21.25 -0.86
N PRO A 28 12.00 -22.11 -0.27
CA PRO A 28 10.68 -21.70 0.22
C PRO A 28 10.76 -20.84 1.50
N VAL A 29 9.98 -19.76 1.53
CA VAL A 29 9.77 -18.94 2.73
C VAL A 29 8.74 -19.65 3.62
N ALA A 30 9.19 -20.24 4.73
CA ALA A 30 8.29 -20.82 5.72
C ALA A 30 7.47 -19.70 6.41
N PRO A 31 6.13 -19.78 6.42
CA PRO A 31 5.32 -18.83 7.17
C PRO A 31 5.61 -18.96 8.66
N ARG A 32 5.90 -17.84 9.31
CA ARG A 32 6.21 -17.78 10.73
C ARG A 32 4.94 -18.09 11.53
N LYS A 33 4.92 -19.18 12.30
CA LYS A 33 3.87 -19.43 13.30
C LYS A 33 3.85 -18.26 14.30
N SER A 34 2.72 -17.59 14.43
CA SER A 34 2.48 -16.57 15.45
C SER A 34 2.76 -17.18 16.83
N PRO A 35 3.50 -16.51 17.74
CA PRO A 35 3.63 -17.02 19.09
C PRO A 35 2.24 -17.04 19.74
N ALA A 36 1.86 -18.23 20.24
CA ALA A 36 0.61 -18.42 20.97
C ALA A 36 0.48 -17.35 22.05
N ARG A 37 -0.61 -16.59 22.00
CA ARG A 37 -0.95 -15.55 22.97
C ARG A 37 -1.15 -16.20 24.34
N ARG A 38 -0.08 -16.35 25.13
CA ARG A 38 -0.18 -16.68 26.55
C ARG A 38 -0.97 -15.56 27.23
N ARG A 39 -2.25 -15.82 27.53
CA ARG A 39 -3.02 -15.01 28.48
C ARG A 39 -2.33 -15.14 29.83
N SER A 40 -1.55 -14.14 30.23
CA SER A 40 -1.17 -13.96 31.63
C SER A 40 -2.40 -13.44 32.37
N THR A 41 -3.02 -14.30 33.17
CA THR A 41 -3.93 -13.90 34.23
C THR A 41 -3.12 -13.10 35.26
N ILE A 42 -3.21 -11.78 35.20
CA ILE A 42 -2.69 -10.91 36.26
C ILE A 42 -3.63 -11.09 37.47
N SER A 43 -3.22 -11.94 38.39
CA SER A 43 -3.79 -12.05 39.74
C SER A 43 -3.42 -10.80 40.53
N THR A 44 -4.32 -9.82 40.62
CA THR A 44 -4.16 -8.65 41.49
C THR A 44 -4.32 -9.08 42.94
N ARG A 45 -3.22 -9.41 43.61
CA ARG A 45 -3.17 -9.65 45.06
C ARG A 45 -3.25 -8.29 45.77
N ARG A 46 -4.48 -7.87 46.12
CA ARG A 46 -4.75 -6.64 46.89
C ARG A 46 -4.32 -6.87 48.34
N THR A 47 -3.25 -6.20 48.75
CA THR A 47 -2.84 -6.06 50.15
C THR A 47 -3.88 -5.23 50.90
N LEU A 48 -4.40 -5.80 51.98
CA LEU A 48 -5.27 -5.15 52.96
C LEU A 48 -4.50 -4.03 53.66
N HIS A 49 -4.95 -2.78 53.51
CA HIS A 49 -4.65 -1.72 54.46
C HIS A 49 -5.97 -1.14 54.97
N SER A 50 -6.21 -1.31 56.27
CA SER A 50 -7.41 -0.83 56.95
C SER A 50 -7.43 0.70 57.00
N SER A 51 -8.54 1.30 56.62
CA SER A 51 -9.01 2.53 57.27
C SER A 51 -10.53 2.59 57.20
N LYS A 52 -11.10 2.82 58.38
CA LYS A 52 -12.53 2.99 58.65
C LYS A 52 -13.06 4.17 57.85
N LEU A 53 -14.23 4.01 57.22
CA LEU A 53 -15.28 5.04 57.20
C LEU A 53 -16.62 4.40 56.81
N LYS A 54 -17.56 4.51 57.75
CA LYS A 54 -18.98 4.18 57.61
C LYS A 54 -19.60 5.10 56.55
N SER A 55 -20.36 4.54 55.61
CA SER A 55 -21.63 5.16 55.20
C SER A 55 -22.49 4.14 54.46
N THR A 56 -23.63 3.86 55.07
CA THR A 56 -24.76 3.10 54.58
C THR A 56 -25.52 3.86 53.48
N ARG A 57 -25.77 3.23 52.33
CA ARG A 57 -27.11 3.30 51.70
C ARG A 57 -27.32 2.19 50.66
N SER A 58 -28.23 1.31 51.04
CA SER A 58 -29.11 0.49 50.20
C SER A 58 -29.81 1.34 49.13
N ILE A 59 -29.99 0.80 47.93
CA ILE A 59 -31.31 0.58 47.30
C ILE A 59 -31.18 -0.55 46.27
N ASN A 60 -32.14 -1.46 46.35
CA ASN A 60 -32.32 -2.69 45.61
C ASN A 60 -33.66 -2.58 44.86
N SER A 61 -33.72 -2.98 43.59
CA SER A 61 -34.94 -3.33 42.81
C SER A 61 -34.48 -3.70 41.38
N GLY A 62 -34.59 -4.91 40.80
CA GLY A 62 -35.68 -5.91 40.84
C GLY A 62 -36.92 -5.32 40.16
N ALA A 63 -37.48 -5.74 39.02
CA ALA A 63 -37.39 -6.86 38.07
C ALA A 63 -38.20 -6.39 36.79
N PRO A 64 -38.84 -7.22 35.92
CA PRO A 64 -38.52 -8.49 35.30
C PRO A 64 -38.67 -8.51 33.74
N PHE A 65 -38.13 -9.59 33.18
CA PHE A 65 -38.48 -10.32 31.96
C PHE A 65 -39.89 -10.11 31.34
N ILE A 66 -39.96 -9.86 30.03
CA ILE A 66 -41.10 -10.22 29.16
C ILE A 66 -40.56 -10.96 27.92
N ALA A 67 -40.90 -12.25 27.85
CA ALA A 67 -40.79 -13.07 26.66
C ALA A 67 -42.06 -12.92 25.81
N ARG A 68 -41.90 -12.79 24.48
CA ARG A 68 -43.01 -12.99 23.53
C ARG A 68 -42.50 -13.40 22.15
N GLY A 69 -43.02 -14.54 21.68
CA GLY A 69 -43.42 -14.73 20.29
C GLY A 69 -42.39 -15.35 19.35
N GLY A 70 -42.43 -16.68 19.23
CA GLY A 70 -41.91 -17.39 18.07
C GLY A 70 -42.87 -17.29 16.88
N GLY A 71 -42.31 -17.16 15.69
CA GLY A 71 -42.94 -17.39 14.39
C GLY A 71 -41.84 -17.71 13.38
N PRO A 72 -41.99 -18.73 12.52
CA PRO A 72 -40.92 -19.14 11.60
C PRO A 72 -40.97 -18.24 10.36
N VAL A 73 -39.89 -17.52 10.08
CA VAL A 73 -39.74 -16.77 8.83
C VAL A 73 -38.53 -17.30 8.05
N ALA A 74 -38.88 -18.08 7.04
CA ALA A 74 -38.31 -18.13 5.69
C ALA A 74 -36.79 -18.29 5.54
N THR A 75 -36.43 -19.53 5.16
CA THR A 75 -35.52 -19.86 4.04
C THR A 75 -34.20 -19.10 3.95
N SER A 76 -33.16 -19.81 4.40
CA SER A 76 -31.78 -19.77 3.94
C SER A 76 -31.61 -19.20 2.53
N ALA A 77 -31.21 -17.93 2.45
CA ALA A 77 -30.45 -17.46 1.31
C ALA A 77 -29.12 -18.21 1.33
N SER A 78 -28.94 -19.12 0.38
CA SER A 78 -27.63 -19.64 -0.02
C SER A 78 -26.81 -18.43 -0.49
N ILE A 79 -26.13 -17.76 0.45
CA ILE A 79 -25.02 -16.86 0.12
C ILE A 79 -24.01 -17.76 -0.57
N THR A 80 -23.90 -17.63 -1.90
CA THR A 80 -22.83 -18.25 -2.68
C THR A 80 -21.52 -17.97 -1.95
N ALA A 81 -20.97 -18.99 -1.30
CA ALA A 81 -19.78 -18.84 -0.47
C ALA A 81 -18.66 -18.38 -1.39
N SER A 82 -18.36 -17.09 -1.32
CA SER A 82 -17.50 -16.51 -2.32
C SER A 82 -16.07 -16.99 -2.12
N LYS A 83 -15.46 -17.45 -3.21
CA LYS A 83 -14.23 -18.23 -3.20
C LYS A 83 -13.06 -17.35 -2.77
N THR A 84 -12.48 -17.63 -1.61
CA THR A 84 -11.24 -16.99 -1.14
C THR A 84 -10.04 -17.77 -1.68
N ILE A 85 -9.06 -17.09 -2.26
CA ILE A 85 -7.85 -17.69 -2.84
C ILE A 85 -6.62 -17.24 -2.06
N SER A 86 -5.88 -18.22 -1.54
CA SER A 86 -4.60 -17.98 -0.91
C SER A 86 -3.52 -17.68 -1.96
N ILE A 87 -2.81 -16.57 -1.83
CA ILE A 87 -1.70 -16.16 -2.68
C ILE A 87 -0.39 -16.71 -2.12
N SER A 88 0.42 -17.31 -2.99
CA SER A 88 1.77 -17.76 -2.60
C SER A 88 2.70 -16.57 -2.33
N THR A 89 3.71 -16.75 -1.48
CA THR A 89 4.76 -15.74 -1.25
C THR A 89 5.43 -15.31 -2.55
N GLN A 90 5.67 -16.24 -3.48
CA GLN A 90 6.32 -15.95 -4.77
C GLN A 90 5.46 -15.02 -5.63
N THR A 91 4.17 -15.31 -5.74
CA THR A 91 3.21 -14.46 -6.45
C THR A 91 3.14 -13.07 -5.80
N ALA A 92 3.11 -13.00 -4.47
CA ALA A 92 3.11 -11.73 -3.75
C ALA A 92 4.37 -10.90 -4.03
N VAL A 93 5.55 -11.54 -4.08
CA VAL A 93 6.82 -10.87 -4.42
C VAL A 93 6.83 -10.41 -5.88
N LEU A 94 6.34 -11.23 -6.81
CA LEU A 94 6.24 -10.89 -8.23
C LEU A 94 5.37 -9.64 -8.46
N CYS A 95 4.13 -9.69 -7.93
CA CYS A 95 3.22 -8.56 -7.95
C CYS A 95 3.82 -7.34 -7.23
N GLY A 96 4.52 -7.56 -6.13
CA GLY A 96 5.23 -6.54 -5.38
C GLY A 96 6.32 -5.83 -6.18
N CYS A 97 7.10 -6.58 -6.96
CA CYS A 97 8.12 -6.02 -7.84
C CYS A 97 7.51 -5.15 -8.94
N ALA A 98 6.41 -5.60 -9.56
CA ALA A 98 5.68 -4.81 -10.56
C ALA A 98 5.13 -3.50 -9.96
N LEU A 99 4.60 -3.55 -8.73
CA LEU A 99 4.08 -2.36 -8.05
C LEU A 99 5.20 -1.44 -7.52
N ALA A 100 6.32 -2.00 -7.07
CA ALA A 100 7.51 -1.23 -6.73
C ALA A 100 8.08 -0.51 -7.95
N PHE A 101 8.16 -1.19 -9.09
CA PHE A 101 8.49 -0.58 -10.38
C PHE A 101 7.53 0.56 -10.71
N ASN A 102 6.21 0.36 -10.58
CA ASN A 102 5.23 1.41 -10.85
C ASN A 102 5.42 2.64 -9.94
N SER A 103 5.70 2.42 -8.65
CA SER A 103 5.98 3.50 -7.69
C SER A 103 7.25 4.28 -8.04
N GLY A 104 8.30 3.56 -8.45
CA GLY A 104 9.54 4.17 -8.96
C GLY A 104 9.29 4.97 -10.23
N PHE A 105 8.44 4.44 -11.11
CA PHE A 105 8.07 5.07 -12.37
C PHE A 105 7.28 6.37 -12.15
N ILE A 106 6.27 6.35 -11.28
CA ILE A 106 5.48 7.54 -10.92
C ILE A 106 6.39 8.59 -10.27
N ASN A 107 7.23 8.18 -9.32
CA ASN A 107 8.16 9.10 -8.66
C ASN A 107 9.15 9.71 -9.65
N GLY A 108 9.74 8.91 -10.55
CA GLY A 108 10.67 9.42 -11.55
C GLY A 108 9.99 10.38 -12.54
N ALA A 109 8.75 10.10 -12.95
CA ALA A 109 7.97 11.01 -13.78
C ALA A 109 7.74 12.37 -13.07
N CYS A 110 7.30 12.37 -11.80
CA CYS A 110 7.06 13.59 -11.03
C CYS A 110 8.36 14.33 -10.61
N LEU A 111 9.45 13.60 -10.34
CA LEU A 111 10.76 14.18 -9.97
C LEU A 111 11.59 14.64 -11.17
N SER A 112 11.25 14.21 -12.39
CA SER A 112 11.96 14.63 -13.60
C SER A 112 11.94 16.15 -13.79
N GLY A 113 10.90 16.82 -13.31
CA GLY A 113 10.62 18.23 -13.59
C GLY A 113 10.09 18.50 -15.00
N ILE A 114 9.98 17.47 -15.85
CA ILE A 114 9.53 17.61 -17.25
C ILE A 114 8.01 17.83 -17.32
N LEU A 115 7.27 17.27 -16.35
CA LEU A 115 5.80 17.34 -16.33
C LEU A 115 5.24 18.66 -15.82
N SER A 116 6.06 19.47 -15.13
CA SER A 116 5.65 20.74 -14.54
C SER A 116 6.28 21.89 -15.34
N SER A 117 5.52 22.93 -15.68
CA SER A 117 6.03 24.03 -16.51
C SER A 117 7.09 24.87 -15.80
N ASP A 118 7.06 24.88 -14.47
CA ASP A 118 8.01 25.55 -13.59
C ASP A 118 9.19 24.64 -13.18
N SER A 119 9.31 23.46 -13.77
CA SER A 119 10.30 22.44 -13.39
C SER A 119 10.20 21.96 -11.94
N THR A 120 9.02 22.06 -11.29
CA THR A 120 8.79 21.50 -9.95
C THR A 120 9.16 20.02 -9.89
N LYS A 121 10.06 19.67 -8.96
CA LYS A 121 10.52 18.30 -8.70
C LYS A 121 10.02 17.83 -7.34
N GLN A 122 8.93 17.06 -7.36
CA GLN A 122 8.37 16.51 -6.13
C GLN A 122 7.99 15.05 -6.33
N ALA A 123 8.40 14.20 -5.39
CA ALA A 123 8.00 12.80 -5.39
C ALA A 123 6.55 12.65 -4.93
N ALA A 124 5.82 11.73 -5.57
CA ALA A 124 4.45 11.39 -5.19
C ALA A 124 4.39 10.41 -3.99
N ALA A 125 5.36 9.50 -3.88
CA ALA A 125 5.37 8.43 -2.89
C ALA A 125 6.50 8.54 -1.84
N ALA A 126 7.54 9.35 -2.10
CA ALA A 126 8.66 9.54 -1.17
C ALA A 126 8.36 10.64 -0.12
N VAL A 127 7.42 10.35 0.78
CA VAL A 127 6.87 11.32 1.74
C VAL A 127 7.86 11.81 2.80
N THR A 128 8.97 11.09 3.06
CA THR A 128 10.01 11.53 4.01
C THR A 128 10.57 12.90 3.66
N GLY A 129 10.85 13.15 2.37
CA GLY A 129 11.30 14.45 1.90
C GLY A 129 10.23 15.54 2.06
N ALA A 130 8.96 15.19 1.82
CA ALA A 130 7.84 16.12 2.00
C ALA A 130 7.65 16.53 3.47
N TRP A 131 7.84 15.62 4.44
CA TRP A 131 7.86 15.97 5.86
C TRP A 131 8.92 17.03 6.18
N THR A 132 10.16 16.80 5.77
CA THR A 132 11.26 17.73 5.99
C THR A 132 11.01 19.07 5.30
N ASN A 133 10.64 19.05 4.01
CA ASN A 133 10.39 20.28 3.25
C ASN A 133 9.19 21.07 3.77
N SER A 134 8.17 20.41 4.33
CA SER A 134 7.05 21.09 4.96
C SER A 134 7.50 21.86 6.20
N ALA A 135 8.28 21.21 7.09
CA ALA A 135 8.83 21.85 8.29
C ALA A 135 9.79 23.00 7.96
N LEU A 136 10.67 22.83 6.97
CA LEU A 136 11.57 23.89 6.50
C LEU A 136 10.82 25.08 5.93
N GLY A 137 9.71 24.85 5.20
CA GLY A 137 8.83 25.91 4.72
C GLY A 137 8.24 26.75 5.86
N VAL A 138 7.80 26.10 6.93
CA VAL A 138 7.31 26.81 8.13
C VAL A 138 8.44 27.61 8.80
N ALA A 139 9.60 26.97 9.01
CA ALA A 139 10.72 27.59 9.71
C ALA A 139 11.31 28.80 8.94
N SER A 140 11.29 28.77 7.61
CA SER A 140 11.80 29.84 6.76
C SER A 140 10.76 30.94 6.47
N GLY A 141 9.50 30.77 6.89
CA GLY A 141 8.40 31.66 6.49
C GLY A 141 7.88 31.45 5.06
N ASN A 142 8.43 30.48 4.32
CA ASN A 142 7.94 30.09 3.00
C ASN A 142 6.71 29.16 3.13
N TYR A 143 5.55 29.77 3.38
CA TYR A 143 4.31 29.04 3.57
C TYR A 143 3.81 28.31 2.32
N ASP A 144 4.23 28.72 1.12
CA ASP A 144 3.83 28.03 -0.12
C ASP A 144 4.52 26.68 -0.24
N GLN A 145 5.83 26.61 0.05
CA GLN A 145 6.54 25.34 0.20
C GLN A 145 5.90 24.47 1.28
N ALA A 146 5.57 25.05 2.44
CA ALA A 146 4.95 24.32 3.55
C ALA A 146 3.60 23.70 3.13
N LYS A 147 2.73 24.51 2.51
CA LYS A 147 1.40 24.10 2.03
C LYS A 147 1.50 23.05 0.92
N PHE A 148 2.39 23.25 -0.05
CA PHE A 148 2.61 22.31 -1.16
C PHE A 148 2.99 20.92 -0.62
N ASN A 149 3.97 20.85 0.26
CA ASN A 149 4.41 19.59 0.86
C ASN A 149 3.35 18.98 1.80
N ALA A 150 2.63 19.81 2.56
CA ALA A 150 1.52 19.35 3.38
C ALA A 150 0.38 18.73 2.53
N LYS A 151 0.10 19.29 1.35
CA LYS A 151 -0.86 18.70 0.40
C LYS A 151 -0.37 17.37 -0.16
N CYS A 152 0.92 17.23 -0.49
CA CYS A 152 1.51 15.95 -0.88
C CYS A 152 1.34 14.89 0.22
N LEU A 153 1.68 15.25 1.47
CA LEU A 153 1.52 14.38 2.64
C LEU A 153 0.06 13.97 2.84
N GLY A 154 -0.84 14.96 2.86
CA GLY A 154 -2.29 14.74 3.02
C GLY A 154 -2.89 13.88 1.91
N SER A 155 -2.39 14.01 0.67
CA SER A 155 -2.82 13.21 -0.47
C SER A 155 -2.38 11.76 -0.36
N TYR A 156 -1.12 11.51 -0.02
CA TYR A 156 -0.64 10.14 0.21
C TYR A 156 -1.37 9.48 1.39
N PHE A 157 -1.57 10.24 2.47
CA PHE A 157 -2.35 9.81 3.63
C PHE A 157 -3.79 9.47 3.26
N SER A 158 -4.48 10.32 2.51
CA SER A 158 -5.87 10.09 2.12
C SER A 158 -6.01 8.85 1.24
N GLY A 159 -5.04 8.59 0.35
CA GLY A 159 -4.99 7.34 -0.40
C GLY A 159 -4.89 6.10 0.48
N SER A 160 -4.00 6.14 1.48
CA SER A 160 -3.85 5.04 2.46
C SER A 160 -5.12 4.84 3.31
N LEU A 161 -5.79 5.94 3.66
CA LEU A 161 -7.06 5.93 4.37
C LEU A 161 -8.17 5.30 3.52
N VAL A 162 -8.32 5.70 2.25
CA VAL A 162 -9.28 5.12 1.31
C VAL A 162 -9.06 3.62 1.15
N ALA A 163 -7.80 3.18 0.96
CA ALA A 163 -7.49 1.75 0.87
C ALA A 163 -7.92 0.96 2.11
N SER A 164 -7.71 1.53 3.29
CA SER A 164 -8.07 0.90 4.57
C SER A 164 -9.58 0.90 4.82
N LEU A 165 -10.31 1.92 4.34
CA LEU A 165 -11.78 1.95 4.38
C LEU A 165 -12.40 0.91 3.44
N ILE A 166 -11.80 0.67 2.28
CA ILE A 166 -12.26 -0.36 1.34
C ILE A 166 -12.03 -1.76 1.92
N ASN A 167 -10.88 -1.98 2.56
CA ASN A 167 -10.54 -3.28 3.18
C ASN A 167 -10.25 -3.17 4.69
N PRO A 168 -11.29 -3.05 5.54
CA PRO A 168 -11.12 -2.81 6.98
C PRO A 168 -10.62 -4.02 7.77
N ASN A 169 -10.88 -5.24 7.28
CA ASN A 169 -10.51 -6.49 7.95
C ASN A 169 -9.71 -7.38 6.97
N PRO A 170 -8.47 -6.98 6.64
CA PRO A 170 -7.65 -7.69 5.67
C PRO A 170 -7.16 -9.03 6.23
N VAL A 171 -7.30 -10.10 5.46
CA VAL A 171 -6.66 -11.38 5.74
C VAL A 171 -5.37 -11.47 4.91
N PRO A 172 -4.20 -11.65 5.54
CA PRO A 172 -2.95 -11.69 4.80
C PRO A 172 -2.85 -12.88 3.85
N PHE A 173 -2.25 -12.65 2.69
CA PHE A 173 -2.08 -13.64 1.62
C PHE A 173 -3.39 -14.25 1.12
N GLU A 174 -4.52 -13.56 1.27
CA GLU A 174 -5.81 -14.01 0.76
C GLU A 174 -6.47 -12.94 -0.09
N VAL A 175 -6.88 -13.32 -1.31
CA VAL A 175 -7.63 -12.49 -2.25
C VAL A 175 -8.79 -13.32 -2.78
N GLY A 176 -10.01 -12.77 -2.77
CA GLY A 176 -11.21 -13.48 -3.24
C GLY A 176 -12.30 -13.56 -2.18
N GLY A 177 -13.55 -13.69 -2.63
CA GLY A 177 -14.74 -13.63 -1.80
C GLY A 177 -15.58 -12.38 -2.11
N ALA A 178 -15.39 -11.35 -1.31
CA ALA A 178 -15.86 -10.00 -1.59
C ALA A 178 -14.63 -9.15 -1.89
N ASP A 179 -14.14 -9.20 -3.14
CA ASP A 179 -12.87 -8.59 -3.53
C ASP A 179 -12.84 -7.08 -3.26
N LYS A 180 -12.10 -6.71 -2.21
CA LYS A 180 -11.86 -5.34 -1.76
C LYS A 180 -10.53 -4.79 -2.26
N VAL A 181 -9.73 -5.60 -2.96
CA VAL A 181 -8.44 -5.20 -3.52
C VAL A 181 -8.65 -4.55 -4.88
N SER A 182 -9.45 -5.16 -5.75
CA SER A 182 -9.70 -4.65 -7.11
C SER A 182 -10.35 -3.27 -7.18
N PRO A 183 -11.37 -2.92 -6.37
CA PRO A 183 -11.95 -1.58 -6.38
C PRO A 183 -10.92 -0.50 -6.07
N ALA A 184 -9.98 -0.79 -5.17
CA ALA A 184 -8.97 0.17 -4.77
C ALA A 184 -7.92 0.37 -5.88
N PHE A 185 -7.54 -0.68 -6.61
CA PHE A 185 -6.71 -0.54 -7.82
C PHE A 185 -7.45 0.17 -8.96
N LEU A 186 -8.78 -0.03 -9.10
CA LEU A 186 -9.59 0.71 -10.08
C LEU A 186 -9.59 2.21 -9.76
N ILE A 187 -9.76 2.59 -8.49
CA ILE A 187 -9.64 3.99 -8.05
C ILE A 187 -8.24 4.52 -8.35
N GLY A 188 -7.18 3.75 -8.07
CA GLY A 188 -5.80 4.10 -8.45
C GLY A 188 -5.64 4.35 -9.95
N SER A 189 -6.23 3.50 -10.80
CA SER A 189 -6.21 3.66 -12.26
C SER A 189 -6.89 4.96 -12.71
N LEU A 190 -8.08 5.26 -12.18
CA LEU A 190 -8.82 6.49 -12.46
C LEU A 190 -8.07 7.74 -12.00
N LEU A 191 -7.45 7.70 -10.81
CA LEU A 191 -6.63 8.78 -10.29
C LEU A 191 -5.40 9.05 -11.17
N MET A 192 -4.73 8.01 -11.67
CA MET A 192 -3.59 8.17 -12.59
C MET A 192 -4.02 8.70 -13.96
N TYR A 193 -5.18 8.28 -14.46
CA TYR A 193 -5.76 8.85 -15.68
C TYR A 193 -6.10 10.34 -15.49
N ALA A 194 -6.70 10.70 -14.37
CA ALA A 194 -7.00 12.08 -14.01
C ALA A 194 -5.71 12.91 -13.85
N SER A 195 -4.68 12.36 -13.19
CA SER A 195 -3.36 12.97 -13.05
C SER A 195 -2.75 13.30 -14.43
N SER A 196 -2.73 12.34 -15.35
CA SER A 196 -2.29 12.56 -16.73
C SER A 196 -3.10 13.66 -17.43
N SER A 197 -4.42 13.66 -17.25
CA SER A 197 -5.33 14.64 -17.87
C SER A 197 -5.12 16.05 -17.34
N VAL A 198 -4.90 16.22 -16.03
CA VAL A 198 -4.63 17.52 -15.39
C VAL A 198 -3.28 18.07 -15.85
N ALA A 199 -2.23 17.24 -15.86
CA ALA A 199 -0.92 17.63 -16.35
C ALA A 199 -0.97 18.06 -17.83
N LYS A 200 -1.76 17.35 -18.65
CA LYS A 200 -1.94 17.69 -20.07
C LYS A 200 -2.74 18.98 -20.29
N LYS A 201 -3.89 19.14 -19.62
CA LYS A 201 -4.79 20.30 -19.83
C LYS A 201 -4.17 21.62 -19.37
N SER A 202 -3.39 21.59 -18.28
CA SER A 202 -2.74 22.78 -17.72
C SER A 202 -1.41 23.13 -18.40
N GLY A 203 -0.93 22.31 -19.35
CA GLY A 203 0.42 22.44 -19.90
C GLY A 203 1.52 22.30 -18.83
N GLY A 204 1.23 21.60 -17.73
CA GLY A 204 2.14 21.45 -16.59
C GLY A 204 2.13 22.59 -15.58
N SER A 205 1.30 23.63 -15.75
CA SER A 205 1.22 24.74 -14.78
C SER A 205 0.51 24.36 -13.49
N ASP A 206 -0.41 23.40 -13.53
CA ASP A 206 -1.12 22.91 -12.35
C ASP A 206 -0.42 21.70 -11.77
N THR A 207 0.25 21.86 -10.61
CA THR A 207 0.94 20.78 -9.90
C THR A 207 0.02 19.78 -9.22
N SER A 208 -1.30 19.96 -9.29
CA SER A 208 -2.29 19.07 -8.67
C SER A 208 -2.25 17.63 -9.21
N PHE A 209 -1.67 17.41 -10.39
CA PHE A 209 -1.41 16.06 -10.90
C PHE A 209 -0.54 15.23 -9.95
N ILE A 210 0.40 15.87 -9.23
CA ILE A 210 1.30 15.23 -8.25
C ILE A 210 0.49 14.75 -7.04
N TYR A 211 -0.49 15.55 -6.59
CA TYR A 211 -1.37 15.17 -5.49
C TYR A 211 -2.21 13.94 -5.86
N LEU A 212 -2.81 13.92 -7.07
CA LEU A 212 -3.57 12.76 -7.55
C LEU A 212 -2.70 11.50 -7.64
N ALA A 213 -1.46 11.64 -8.14
CA ALA A 213 -0.49 10.56 -8.16
C ALA A 213 -0.10 10.09 -6.74
N ALA A 214 0.03 11.02 -5.79
CA ALA A 214 0.31 10.71 -4.39
C ALA A 214 -0.84 9.92 -3.73
N VAL A 215 -2.11 10.27 -4.00
CA VAL A 215 -3.26 9.47 -3.55
C VAL A 215 -3.17 8.05 -4.09
N ALA A 216 -2.94 7.87 -5.39
CA ALA A 216 -2.83 6.56 -6.01
C ALA A 216 -1.66 5.72 -5.43
N CYS A 217 -0.51 6.35 -5.18
CA CYS A 217 0.63 5.72 -4.51
C CYS A 217 0.33 5.32 -3.06
N GLY A 218 -0.42 6.14 -2.33
CA GLY A 218 -0.89 5.83 -0.97
C GLY A 218 -1.80 4.61 -0.94
N ILE A 219 -2.77 4.55 -1.86
CA ILE A 219 -3.65 3.39 -2.04
C ILE A 219 -2.82 2.13 -2.31
N GLN A 220 -1.94 2.19 -3.31
CA GLN A 220 -1.09 1.06 -3.72
C GLN A 220 -0.24 0.52 -2.56
N ASN A 221 0.45 1.41 -1.84
CA ASN A 221 1.34 1.00 -0.76
C ASN A 221 0.56 0.42 0.43
N SER A 222 -0.59 1.00 0.77
CA SER A 222 -1.41 0.52 1.89
C SER A 222 -1.95 -0.89 1.64
N ILE A 223 -2.55 -1.14 0.46
CA ILE A 223 -3.08 -2.47 0.09
C ILE A 223 -1.98 -3.52 0.11
N THR A 224 -0.86 -3.24 -0.57
CA THR A 224 0.24 -4.21 -0.72
C THR A 224 0.88 -4.55 0.62
N SER A 225 1.10 -3.55 1.48
CA SER A 225 1.67 -3.75 2.81
C SER A 225 0.76 -4.62 3.66
N VAL A 226 -0.53 -4.30 3.69
CA VAL A 226 -1.52 -5.02 4.48
C VAL A 226 -1.70 -6.46 3.99
N LEU A 227 -1.86 -6.67 2.69
CA LEU A 227 -2.08 -7.98 2.09
C LEU A 227 -0.90 -8.93 2.31
N THR A 228 0.32 -8.41 2.42
CA THR A 228 1.54 -9.21 2.51
C THR A 228 2.20 -9.20 3.90
N GLN A 229 1.52 -8.69 4.93
CA GLN A 229 2.09 -8.46 6.28
C GLN A 229 3.42 -7.70 6.26
N ASN A 230 3.47 -6.61 5.48
CA ASN A 230 4.64 -5.77 5.25
C ASN A 230 5.83 -6.48 4.59
N LEU A 231 5.65 -7.69 4.04
CA LEU A 231 6.67 -8.34 3.21
C LEU A 231 6.94 -7.53 1.94
N VAL A 232 5.90 -6.92 1.36
CA VAL A 232 6.00 -6.05 0.20
C VAL A 232 5.52 -4.66 0.59
N ARG A 233 6.39 -3.65 0.42
CA ARG A 233 6.05 -2.22 0.55
C ARG A 233 6.47 -1.52 -0.72
N SER A 234 5.52 -1.00 -1.50
CA SER A 234 5.82 -0.46 -2.83
C SER A 234 6.36 0.98 -2.84
N ALA A 235 6.32 1.71 -1.72
CA ALA A 235 6.74 3.12 -1.66
C ALA A 235 7.64 3.48 -0.47
N HIS A 236 7.74 2.61 0.54
CA HIS A 236 8.46 2.88 1.78
C HIS A 236 9.96 2.53 1.68
N PHE A 237 10.66 3.15 0.73
CA PHE A 237 12.04 2.78 0.43
C PHE A 237 13.06 3.19 1.49
N SER A 238 12.83 4.24 2.27
CA SER A 238 13.68 4.56 3.42
C SER A 238 13.76 3.37 4.40
N GLY A 239 12.63 2.72 4.69
CA GLY A 239 12.60 1.53 5.53
C GLY A 239 13.24 0.31 4.86
N ILE A 240 12.98 0.10 3.57
CA ILE A 240 13.63 -0.99 2.80
C ILE A 240 15.15 -0.85 2.85
N THR A 241 15.69 0.37 2.66
CA THR A 241 17.13 0.64 2.73
C THR A 241 17.72 0.27 4.10
N SER A 242 17.08 0.69 5.20
CA SER A 242 17.52 0.32 6.55
C SER A 242 17.44 -1.18 6.83
N ASP A 243 16.40 -1.84 6.35
CA ASP A 243 16.21 -3.28 6.53
C ASP A 243 17.25 -4.09 5.73
N ILE A 244 17.56 -3.69 4.48
CA ILE A 244 18.63 -4.30 3.68
C ILE A 244 19.96 -4.21 4.44
N GLY A 245 20.34 -3.02 4.91
CA GLY A 245 21.58 -2.82 5.67
C GLY A 245 21.63 -3.69 6.93
N THR A 246 20.52 -3.76 7.66
CA THR A 246 20.41 -4.57 8.89
C THR A 246 20.56 -6.07 8.60
N PHE A 247 19.82 -6.60 7.62
CA PHE A 247 19.85 -8.03 7.31
C PHE A 247 21.16 -8.45 6.64
N LEU A 248 21.75 -7.59 5.82
CA LEU A 248 23.07 -7.83 5.26
C LEU A 248 24.12 -7.88 6.37
N GLY A 249 24.11 -6.92 7.31
CA GLY A 249 25.00 -6.93 8.46
C GLY A 249 24.85 -8.18 9.34
N GLN A 250 23.62 -8.64 9.57
CA GLN A 250 23.34 -9.90 10.26
C GLN A 250 23.89 -11.11 9.52
N ALA A 251 23.67 -11.18 8.20
CA ALA A 251 24.13 -12.28 7.35
C ALA A 251 25.67 -12.38 7.31
N LEU A 252 26.35 -11.24 7.23
CA LEU A 252 27.82 -11.16 7.27
C LEU A 252 28.40 -11.68 8.60
N ARG A 253 27.64 -11.61 9.70
CA ARG A 253 28.01 -12.22 11.00
C ARG A 253 27.47 -13.64 11.18
N GLY A 254 27.05 -14.30 10.09
CA GLY A 254 26.57 -15.68 10.11
C GLY A 254 25.11 -15.86 10.51
N ASN A 255 24.36 -14.80 10.85
CA ASN A 255 22.93 -14.91 11.13
C ASN A 255 22.13 -14.93 9.84
N LYS A 256 21.74 -16.13 9.39
CA LYS A 256 21.00 -16.36 8.14
C LYS A 256 19.47 -16.23 8.26
N GLN A 257 18.93 -15.86 9.43
CA GLN A 257 17.48 -15.86 9.69
C GLN A 257 16.66 -15.00 8.72
N ASN A 258 17.22 -13.88 8.26
CA ASN A 258 16.50 -12.90 7.41
C ASN A 258 17.02 -12.85 5.96
N VAL A 259 17.80 -13.83 5.51
CA VAL A 259 18.39 -13.82 4.16
C VAL A 259 17.31 -13.81 3.06
N GLU A 260 16.21 -14.54 3.25
CA GLU A 260 15.11 -14.49 2.27
C GLU A 260 14.43 -13.12 2.21
N LYS A 261 14.26 -12.44 3.34
CA LYS A 261 13.73 -11.08 3.36
C LYS A 261 14.70 -10.09 2.72
N LEU A 262 16.01 -10.27 2.95
CA LEU A 262 17.05 -9.47 2.31
C LEU A 262 16.99 -9.60 0.77
N ARG A 263 16.77 -10.82 0.25
CA ARG A 263 16.57 -11.04 -1.19
C ARG A 263 15.34 -10.28 -1.69
N VAL A 264 14.19 -10.48 -1.06
CA VAL A 264 12.93 -9.81 -1.44
C VAL A 264 13.08 -8.28 -1.43
N PHE A 265 13.68 -7.71 -0.38
CA PHE A 265 13.87 -6.26 -0.26
C PHE A 265 14.84 -5.70 -1.30
N THR A 266 15.90 -6.44 -1.62
CA THR A 266 16.82 -6.09 -2.71
C THR A 266 16.11 -6.11 -4.07
N LEU A 267 15.25 -7.11 -4.33
CA LEU A 267 14.48 -7.18 -5.58
C LEU A 267 13.48 -6.01 -5.71
N LEU A 268 12.78 -5.67 -4.62
CA LEU A 268 11.89 -4.51 -4.57
C LEU A 268 12.64 -3.20 -4.84
N ALA A 269 13.83 -3.03 -4.22
CA ALA A 269 14.69 -1.87 -4.43
C ALA A 269 15.18 -1.75 -5.88
N ALA A 270 15.65 -2.84 -6.47
CA ALA A 270 16.05 -2.88 -7.87
C ALA A 270 14.87 -2.55 -8.80
N SER A 271 13.70 -3.14 -8.57
CA SER A 271 12.49 -2.92 -9.37
C SER A 271 12.06 -1.44 -9.35
N PHE A 272 12.05 -0.82 -8.17
CA PHE A 272 11.75 0.60 -8.03
C PHE A 272 12.76 1.49 -8.75
N TRP A 273 14.05 1.18 -8.62
CA TRP A 273 15.10 1.94 -9.28
C TRP A 273 14.99 1.84 -10.81
N ILE A 274 14.76 0.64 -11.35
CA ILE A 274 14.51 0.42 -12.78
C ILE A 274 13.25 1.17 -13.23
N GLY A 275 12.18 1.21 -12.42
CA GLY A 275 10.99 2.01 -12.69
C GLY A 275 11.31 3.49 -12.88
N GLY A 276 12.15 4.06 -12.01
CA GLY A 276 12.65 5.42 -12.14
C GLY A 276 13.43 5.64 -13.44
N LEU A 277 14.35 4.73 -13.79
CA LEU A 277 15.10 4.80 -15.04
C LEU A 277 14.18 4.81 -16.27
N VAL A 278 13.25 3.86 -16.34
CA VAL A 278 12.31 3.74 -17.47
C VAL A 278 11.40 4.97 -17.55
N SER A 279 10.98 5.52 -16.41
CA SER A 279 10.13 6.71 -16.40
C SER A 279 10.79 7.94 -16.98
N PHE A 280 12.10 8.11 -16.85
CA PHE A 280 12.79 9.27 -17.41
C PHE A 280 12.68 9.27 -18.94
N SER A 281 13.06 8.15 -19.58
CA SER A 281 12.94 7.97 -21.03
C SER A 281 11.49 8.03 -21.52
N ALA A 282 10.55 7.50 -20.73
CA ALA A 282 9.13 7.57 -21.07
C ALA A 282 8.59 9.00 -20.95
N THR A 283 9.01 9.77 -19.94
CA THR A 283 8.54 11.14 -19.71
C THR A 283 9.08 12.10 -20.77
N THR A 284 10.34 11.92 -21.22
CA THR A 284 10.88 12.72 -22.33
C THR A 284 10.15 12.46 -23.65
N THR A 285 9.71 11.22 -23.89
CA THR A 285 9.06 10.84 -25.15
C THR A 285 7.55 11.13 -25.16
N TYR A 286 6.86 10.87 -24.04
CA TYR A 286 5.39 10.89 -23.96
C TYR A 286 4.82 12.01 -23.08
N ALA A 287 5.68 12.81 -22.44
CA ALA A 287 5.30 13.89 -21.53
C ALA A 287 4.23 13.44 -20.51
N SER A 288 3.17 14.22 -20.31
CA SER A 288 2.07 13.90 -19.39
C SER A 288 1.33 12.61 -19.70
N SER A 289 1.40 12.10 -20.93
CA SER A 289 0.78 10.82 -21.30
C SER A 289 1.50 9.61 -20.70
N THR A 290 2.74 9.78 -20.21
CA THR A 290 3.48 8.69 -19.54
C THR A 290 2.76 8.17 -18.30
N LEU A 291 2.01 9.02 -17.58
CA LEU A 291 1.24 8.60 -16.41
C LEU A 291 0.09 7.63 -16.76
N LEU A 292 -0.30 7.55 -18.03
CA LEU A 292 -1.27 6.54 -18.50
C LEU A 292 -0.71 5.12 -18.43
N PHE A 293 0.62 4.94 -18.47
CA PHE A 293 1.24 3.64 -18.24
C PHE A 293 0.88 3.11 -16.84
N SER A 294 1.03 3.94 -15.81
CA SER A 294 0.66 3.59 -14.44
C SER A 294 -0.85 3.38 -14.29
N SER A 295 -1.67 4.17 -15.00
CA SER A 295 -3.13 3.96 -15.05
C SER A 295 -3.49 2.59 -15.62
N ALA A 296 -2.84 2.17 -16.72
CA ALA A 296 -3.04 0.87 -17.34
C ALA A 296 -2.56 -0.28 -16.45
N LEU A 297 -1.41 -0.12 -15.78
CA LEU A 297 -0.89 -1.12 -14.85
C LEU A 297 -1.86 -1.33 -13.67
N PHE A 298 -2.37 -0.24 -13.07
CA PHE A 298 -3.40 -0.35 -12.03
C PHE A 298 -4.68 -1.02 -12.52
N LEU A 299 -5.13 -0.72 -13.75
CA LEU A 299 -6.29 -1.38 -14.33
C LEU A 299 -6.05 -2.89 -14.51
N ALA A 300 -4.85 -3.28 -14.93
CA ALA A 300 -4.50 -4.70 -15.07
C ALA A 300 -4.56 -5.44 -13.72
N PHE A 301 -4.10 -4.83 -12.63
CA PHE A 301 -4.26 -5.39 -11.27
C PHE A 301 -5.73 -5.47 -10.83
N ALA A 302 -6.54 -4.45 -11.15
CA ALA A 302 -7.97 -4.46 -10.84
C ALA A 302 -8.73 -5.56 -11.61
N ILE A 303 -8.43 -5.74 -12.90
CA ILE A 303 -9.04 -6.81 -13.71
C ILE A 303 -8.54 -8.18 -13.23
N GLY A 304 -7.23 -8.32 -12.97
CA GLY A 304 -6.65 -9.57 -12.48
C GLY A 304 -7.26 -10.03 -11.16
N GLY A 305 -7.47 -9.12 -10.21
CA GLY A 305 -8.15 -9.44 -8.95
C GLY A 305 -9.62 -9.83 -9.16
N LEU A 306 -10.35 -9.10 -10.02
CA LEU A 306 -11.75 -9.41 -10.33
C LEU A 306 -11.89 -10.79 -11.00
N VAL A 307 -11.03 -11.13 -11.96
CA VAL A 307 -11.00 -12.44 -12.63
C VAL A 307 -10.70 -13.56 -11.64
N VAL A 308 -9.84 -13.32 -10.65
CA VAL A 308 -9.52 -14.28 -9.58
C VAL A 308 -10.70 -14.43 -8.61
N ALA A 309 -11.52 -13.40 -8.42
CA ALA A 309 -12.65 -13.39 -7.50
C ALA A 309 -13.93 -14.05 -8.05
N CYS A 310 -14.08 -14.12 -9.38
CA CYS A 310 -15.19 -14.80 -10.08
C CYS A 310 -14.94 -16.30 -10.24
#